data_AF-Q70L85-F1
#
_entry.id   AF-Q70L85-F1
#
_cell.length_a   1.000
_cell.length_b   1.000
_cell.length_c   1.000
_cell.angle_alpha   90.00
_cell.angle_beta   90.00
_cell.angle_gamma   90.00
#
_symmetry.space_group_name_H-M   'P 1'
#
loop_
_entity.id
_entity.type
_entity.pdbx_description
1 polymer ?
#
loop_
_entity_poly.entity_id
_entity_poly.type
_entity_poly.pdbx_seq_one_letter_code
_entity_poly.pdbx_strand_id
1 'polypeptide(L)' 'NLGKQAVVAAAAGADFIAPSAAMDGQVQAIRHALDAAGFTDTAIMSYSTKFASSFYGPFREAAGTALKGDR' A
#
# COMPACT_ATOMS: atom_id res chain seq x y z
N ASN A 1 -8.62 5.37 3.10
CA ASN A 1 -8.50 5.35 1.62
C ASN A 1 -7.80 4.12 1.04
N LEU A 2 -6.89 3.44 1.77
CA LEU A 2 -6.14 2.27 1.26
C LEU A 2 -7.03 1.17 0.64
N GLY A 3 -8.13 0.79 1.31
CA GLY A 3 -9.06 -0.20 0.75
C GLY A 3 -9.70 0.22 -0.58
N LYS A 4 -10.03 1.50 -0.76
CA LYS A 4 -10.56 2.02 -2.03
C LYS A 4 -9.53 1.92 -3.15
N GLN A 5 -8.28 2.26 -2.86
CA GLN A 5 -7.18 2.14 -3.82
C GLN A 5 -6.90 0.69 -4.20
N ALA A 6 -6.96 -0.22 -3.22
CA ALA A 6 -6.79 -1.66 -3.45
C ALA A 6 -7.84 -2.20 -4.42
N VAL A 7 -9.11 -1.85 -4.24
CA VAL A 7 -10.20 -2.32 -5.11
C VAL A 7 -10.03 -1.83 -6.53
N VAL A 8 -9.71 -0.55 -6.77
CA VAL A 8 -9.52 -0.05 -8.14
C VAL A 8 -8.29 -0.64 -8.82
N ALA A 9 -7.21 -0.91 -8.07
CA ALA A 9 -6.02 -1.57 -8.60
C ALA A 9 -6.29 -3.04 -8.96
N ALA A 10 -7.00 -3.77 -8.10
CA ALA A 10 -7.42 -5.15 -8.36
C ALA A 10 -8.37 -5.24 -9.57
N ALA A 11 -9.35 -4.33 -9.65
CA ALA A 11 -10.24 -4.20 -10.80
C ALA A 11 -9.50 -3.89 -12.11
N ALA A 12 -8.36 -3.21 -12.03
CA ALA A 12 -7.48 -2.94 -13.17
C ALA A 12 -6.55 -4.12 -13.53
N GLY A 13 -6.62 -5.24 -12.80
CA GLY A 13 -5.87 -6.47 -13.10
C GLY A 13 -4.60 -6.67 -12.26
N ALA A 14 -4.43 -5.96 -11.13
CA ALA A 14 -3.29 -6.18 -10.26
C ALA A 14 -3.39 -7.53 -9.51
N ASP A 15 -2.35 -8.36 -9.61
CA ASP A 15 -2.26 -9.62 -8.86
C ASP A 15 -2.00 -9.42 -7.36
N PHE A 16 -1.22 -8.37 -7.02
CA PHE A 16 -0.84 -8.04 -5.66
C PHE A 16 -1.15 -6.58 -5.32
N ILE A 17 -1.66 -6.35 -4.12
CA ILE A 17 -1.72 -5.04 -3.48
C ILE A 17 -0.59 -4.94 -2.46
N ALA A 18 0.30 -3.96 -2.64
CA ALA A 18 1.49 -3.79 -1.81
C ALA A 18 1.42 -2.52 -0.93
N PRO A 19 0.71 -2.54 0.20
CA PRO A 19 0.57 -1.37 1.06
C PRO A 19 1.90 -1.02 1.72
N SER A 20 2.36 0.22 1.50
CA SER A 20 3.63 0.73 2.03
C SER A 20 3.48 2.00 2.88
N ALA A 21 2.26 2.29 3.33
CA ALA A 21 1.92 3.49 4.10
C ALA A 21 2.31 3.41 5.58
N ALA A 22 2.66 2.22 6.08
CA ALA A 22 2.97 1.97 7.49
C ALA A 22 1.83 2.36 8.46
N MET A 23 0.58 2.11 8.05
CA MET A 23 -0.59 2.33 8.90
C MET A 23 -0.99 1.05 9.63
N ASP A 24 -1.32 1.17 10.90
CA ASP A 24 -1.88 0.06 11.69
C ASP A 24 -3.17 -0.47 11.04
N GLY A 25 -3.32 -1.79 11.04
CA GLY A 25 -4.50 -2.45 10.45
C GLY A 25 -4.59 -2.36 8.91
N GLN A 26 -3.58 -1.84 8.21
CA GLN A 26 -3.67 -1.64 6.75
C GLN A 26 -3.99 -2.93 5.97
N VAL A 27 -3.45 -4.09 6.39
CA VAL A 27 -3.71 -5.39 5.76
C VAL A 27 -5.18 -5.78 5.94
N GLN A 28 -5.70 -5.67 7.16
CA GLN A 28 -7.09 -6.01 7.45
C GLN A 28 -8.05 -5.12 6.65
N ALA A 29 -7.80 -3.80 6.63
CA ALA A 29 -8.63 -2.86 5.90
C ALA A 29 -8.62 -3.11 4.38
N ILE A 30 -7.47 -3.47 3.81
CA ILE A 30 -7.36 -3.83 2.40
C ILE A 30 -8.04 -5.17 2.11
N ARG A 31 -7.80 -6.19 2.95
CA ARG A 31 -8.38 -7.53 2.78
C ARG A 31 -9.91 -7.47 2.78
N HIS A 32 -10.51 -6.82 3.79
CA HIS A 32 -11.96 -6.64 3.85
C HIS A 32 -12.52 -5.90 2.61
N ALA A 33 -11.83 -4.88 2.11
CA ALA A 33 -12.29 -4.13 0.94
C ALA A 33 -12.22 -4.97 -0.35
N LEU A 34 -11.13 -5.71 -0.55
CA LEU A 34 -10.99 -6.62 -1.70
C LEU A 34 -12.03 -7.74 -1.66
N ASP A 35 -12.24 -8.36 -0.50
CA ASP A 35 -13.21 -9.44 -0.33
C ASP A 35 -14.63 -8.96 -0.57
N ALA A 36 -15.01 -7.80 -0.03
CA ALA A 36 -16.32 -7.20 -0.26
C ALA A 36 -16.56 -6.82 -1.74
N ALA A 37 -15.49 -6.60 -2.50
CA ALA A 37 -15.55 -6.31 -3.94
C ALA A 37 -15.38 -7.55 -4.84
N GLY A 38 -15.26 -8.75 -4.27
CA GLY A 38 -15.12 -10.01 -5.01
C GLY A 38 -13.70 -10.35 -5.48
N PHE A 39 -12.68 -9.60 -5.04
CA PHE A 39 -11.26 -9.83 -5.37
C PHE A 39 -10.57 -10.71 -4.33
N THR A 40 -11.13 -11.89 -4.04
CA THR A 40 -10.62 -12.81 -3.00
C THR A 40 -9.22 -13.33 -3.30
N ASP A 41 -8.90 -13.49 -4.58
CA ASP A 41 -7.65 -14.12 -5.03
C ASP A 41 -6.51 -13.10 -5.20
N THR A 42 -6.83 -11.80 -5.26
CA THR A 42 -5.82 -10.75 -5.27
C THR A 42 -5.04 -10.78 -3.96
N ALA A 43 -3.73 -11.00 -4.05
CA ALA A 43 -2.86 -11.17 -2.90
C ALA A 43 -2.45 -9.82 -2.27
N ILE A 44 -1.97 -9.85 -1.02
CA ILE A 44 -1.46 -8.67 -0.32
C ILE A 44 0.02 -8.86 0.00
N MET A 45 0.88 -8.07 -0.66
CA MET A 45 2.33 -8.02 -0.39
C MET A 45 2.61 -6.93 0.64
N SER A 46 2.39 -7.22 1.91
CA SER A 46 2.52 -6.21 2.96
C SER A 46 3.98 -5.77 3.16
N TYR A 47 4.24 -4.45 3.11
CA TYR A 47 5.43 -3.88 3.75
C TYR A 47 5.19 -3.84 5.27
N SER A 48 5.10 -5.03 5.89
CA SER A 48 4.75 -5.20 7.30
C SER A 48 5.78 -4.57 8.22
N THR A 49 7.07 -4.76 7.90
CA THR A 49 8.19 -4.12 8.59
C THR A 49 8.83 -3.11 7.65
N LYS A 50 8.40 -1.85 7.76
CA LYS A 50 8.97 -0.72 7.02
C LYS A 50 9.51 0.31 7.99
N PHE A 51 10.82 0.46 8.02
CA PHE A 51 11.51 1.34 8.98
C PHE A 51 11.46 2.81 8.56
N ALA A 52 11.62 3.71 9.52
CA ALA A 52 11.96 5.11 9.30
C ALA A 52 13.44 5.25 8.86
N SER A 53 13.76 4.72 7.68
CA SER A 53 15.14 4.64 7.20
C SER A 53 15.61 5.95 6.53
N SER A 54 16.86 6.32 6.78
CA SER A 54 17.56 7.41 6.09
C SER A 54 17.94 7.04 4.64
N PHE A 55 17.87 5.76 4.26
CA PHE A 55 18.25 5.29 2.92
C PHE A 55 17.24 5.65 1.83
N TYR A 56 16.06 6.18 2.18
CA TYR A 56 15.02 6.49 1.21
C TYR A 56 15.22 7.79 0.43
N GLY A 57 16.29 8.54 0.69
CA GLY A 57 16.62 9.81 -0.01
C GLY A 57 16.51 9.72 -1.55
N PRO A 58 17.24 8.82 -2.21
CA PRO A 58 17.18 8.69 -3.67
C PRO A 58 15.77 8.34 -4.21
N PHE A 59 15.02 7.49 -3.48
CA PHE A 59 13.65 7.16 -3.87
C PHE A 59 12.71 8.36 -3.74
N ARG A 60 12.91 9.23 -2.74
CA ARG A 60 12.11 10.46 -2.56
C ARG A 60 12.24 11.38 -3.77
N GLU A 61 13.46 11.53 -4.29
CA GLU A 61 13.72 12.30 -5.52
C GLU A 61 13.05 11.65 -6.74
N ALA A 62 13.29 10.37 -6.98
CA ALA A 62 12.75 9.66 -8.14
C ALA A 62 11.21 9.60 -8.16
N ALA A 63 10.57 9.41 -7.01
CA ALA A 63 9.11 9.38 -6.88
C ALA A 63 8.47 10.77 -6.76
N GLY A 64 9.26 11.85 -6.70
CA GLY A 64 8.77 13.23 -6.61
C GLY A 64 7.97 13.54 -5.35
N THR A 65 8.32 12.97 -4.19
CA THR A 65 7.56 13.22 -2.96
C THR A 65 7.81 14.62 -2.41
N ALA A 66 6.74 15.36 -2.14
CA ALA A 66 6.80 16.75 -1.68
C ALA A 66 6.90 16.90 -0.14
N LEU A 67 7.05 15.80 0.61
CA LEU A 67 7.09 15.84 2.07
C LEU A 67 8.27 16.68 2.57
N LYS A 68 7.98 17.62 3.47
CA LYS A 68 8.95 18.26 4.36
C LYS A 68 8.68 17.75 5.78
N GLY A 69 9.69 17.19 6.45
CA GLY A 69 9.56 16.48 7.73
C GLY A 69 10.06 15.03 7.66
N ASP A 70 9.68 14.22 8.66
CA ASP A 70 10.01 12.78 8.73
C ASP A 70 8.75 11.89 8.64
N ARG A 71 8.97 10.57 8.65
CA ARG A 71 7.95 9.53 8.69
C ARG A 71 8.42 8.39 9.59
#